data_AF-A0A2X2T638-F1
#
_entry.id   AF-A0A2X2T638-F1
#
_cell.length_a   1.000
_cell.length_b   1.000
_cell.length_c   1.000
_cell.angle_alpha   90.00
_cell.angle_beta   90.00
_cell.angle_gamma   90.00
#
_symmetry.space_group_name_H-M   'P 1'
#
loop_
_entity.id
_entity.type
_entity.pdbx_description
1 polymer ?
#
loop_
_entity_poly.entity_id
_entity_poly.type
_entity_poly.pdbx_seq_one_letter_code
_entity_poly.pdbx_strand_id
1 'polypeptide(L)'
;MTNSLHIVNALSELDNEQTILMPGGTFRKKSASFHGQLAENAFEHFSFDRLFMGTDGIDLNAGVTTYNEVYTVSKAMCNAAREVILMADSSKFGRKSPNIVCGLESVDTIITDSGISHEFLTALREKGVKVIVTGEEDESAND
;
A
#
# COMPACT_ATOMS: atom_id res chain seq x y z
N MET A 1 -2.90 12.47 -4.34
CA MET A 1 -4.25 12.26 -3.74
C MET A 1 -4.09 11.29 -2.59
N THR A 2 -4.86 11.43 -1.51
CA THR A 2 -4.90 10.45 -0.41
C THR A 2 -6.32 10.31 0.09
N ASN A 3 -6.70 9.16 0.65
CA ASN A 3 -7.95 9.04 1.38
C ASN A 3 -7.77 9.19 2.90
N SER A 4 -6.54 9.42 3.38
CA SER A 4 -6.21 9.48 4.80
C SER A 4 -6.17 10.92 5.30
N LEU A 5 -6.99 11.23 6.30
CA LEU A 5 -6.96 12.53 6.96
C LEU A 5 -5.63 12.76 7.70
N HIS A 6 -5.01 11.70 8.22
CA HIS A 6 -3.68 11.80 8.85
C HIS A 6 -2.62 12.27 7.86
N ILE A 7 -2.64 11.76 6.62
CA ILE A 7 -1.69 12.17 5.58
C ILE A 7 -1.94 13.62 5.17
N VAL A 8 -3.19 14.05 5.02
CA VAL A 8 -3.50 15.46 4.73
C VAL A 8 -2.92 16.38 5.79
N ASN A 9 -3.18 16.08 7.07
CA ASN A 9 -2.71 16.92 8.16
C ASN A 9 -1.19 17.02 8.17
N ALA A 10 -0.49 15.88 8.07
CA ALA A 10 0.97 15.85 8.04
C ALA A 10 1.56 16.62 6.84
N LEU A 11 0.95 16.49 5.65
CA LEU A 11 1.40 17.21 4.46
C LEU A 11 1.09 18.71 4.56
N SER A 12 -0.06 19.10 5.12
CA SER A 12 -0.44 20.51 5.27
C SER A 12 0.46 21.32 6.21
N GLU A 13 1.22 20.64 7.07
CA GLU A 13 2.21 21.25 7.96
C GLU A 13 3.56 21.52 7.27
N LEU A 14 3.79 20.98 6.08
CA LEU A 14 5.02 21.19 5.33
C LEU A 14 4.98 22.56 4.64
N ASP A 15 6.09 23.30 4.72
CA ASP A 15 6.26 24.58 4.03
C ASP A 15 6.63 24.35 2.55
N ASN A 16 5.65 23.90 1.76
CA ASN A 16 5.79 23.69 0.32
C ASN A 16 4.48 23.93 -0.45
N GLU A 17 4.62 24.15 -1.76
CA GLU A 17 3.50 24.43 -2.68
C GLU A 17 2.89 23.13 -3.25
N GLN A 18 2.39 22.26 -2.37
CA GLN A 18 1.72 21.02 -2.79
C GLN A 18 0.20 21.15 -2.86
N THR A 19 -0.39 20.66 -3.94
CA THR A 19 -1.85 20.52 -4.06
C THR A 19 -2.28 19.13 -3.60
N ILE A 20 -3.09 19.06 -2.55
CA ILE A 20 -3.58 17.80 -1.98
C ILE A 20 -5.03 17.57 -2.41
N LEU A 21 -5.26 16.51 -3.17
CA LEU A 21 -6.61 16.06 -3.53
C LEU A 21 -7.14 15.05 -2.51
N MET A 22 -8.40 15.25 -2.10
CA MET A 22 -9.16 14.36 -1.23
C MET A 22 -10.38 13.80 -1.97
N PRO A 23 -10.61 12.48 -1.96
CA PRO A 23 -11.63 11.82 -2.77
C PRO A 23 -13.07 12.04 -2.24
N GLY A 24 -13.24 12.68 -1.08
CA GLY A 24 -14.55 12.87 -0.45
C GLY A 24 -15.18 11.55 -0.01
N GLY A 25 -16.51 11.50 0.08
CA GLY A 25 -17.24 10.28 0.48
C GLY A 25 -17.44 10.17 2.00
N THR A 26 -17.52 8.92 2.49
CA THR A 26 -17.85 8.64 3.89
C THR A 26 -16.59 8.58 4.74
N PHE A 27 -16.51 9.46 5.74
CA PHE A 27 -15.43 9.45 6.72
C PHE A 27 -15.60 8.31 7.73
N ARG A 28 -14.59 7.46 7.87
CA ARG A 28 -14.53 6.37 8.84
C ARG A 28 -13.55 6.71 9.95
N LYS A 29 -14.08 7.03 11.14
CA LYS A 29 -13.30 7.44 12.31
C LYS A 29 -12.21 6.44 12.72
N LYS A 30 -12.50 5.13 12.66
CA LYS A 30 -11.56 4.07 13.09
C LYS A 30 -10.20 4.14 12.38
N SER A 31 -10.20 4.49 11.10
CA SER A 31 -8.99 4.56 10.27
C SER A 31 -8.69 5.99 9.80
N ALA A 32 -9.42 6.99 10.33
CA ALA A 32 -9.39 8.39 9.91
C ALA A 32 -9.27 8.58 8.39
N SER A 33 -10.10 7.87 7.63
CA SER A 33 -10.00 7.81 6.17
C SER A 33 -11.36 7.86 5.49
N PHE A 34 -11.35 8.21 4.21
CA PHE A 34 -12.51 8.41 3.36
C PHE A 34 -12.74 7.19 2.46
N HIS A 35 -14.00 6.76 2.35
CA HIS A 35 -14.40 5.50 1.71
C HIS A 35 -15.77 5.62 1.03
N GLY A 36 -16.19 4.51 0.40
CA GLY A 36 -17.47 4.37 -0.28
C GLY A 36 -17.40 4.80 -1.75
N GLN A 37 -18.50 4.60 -2.48
CA GLN A 37 -18.53 4.75 -3.93
C GLN A 37 -18.01 6.10 -4.44
N LEU A 38 -18.30 7.20 -3.74
CA LEU A 38 -17.79 8.52 -4.12
C LEU A 38 -16.26 8.56 -4.09
N ALA A 39 -15.66 7.99 -3.03
CA ALA A 39 -14.22 7.96 -2.89
C ALA A 39 -13.56 7.01 -3.91
N GLU A 40 -14.18 5.85 -4.15
CA GLU A 40 -13.74 4.87 -5.15
C GLU A 40 -13.72 5.49 -6.56
N ASN A 41 -14.83 6.09 -6.97
CA ASN A 41 -14.95 6.76 -8.27
C ASN A 41 -13.89 7.86 -8.42
N ALA A 42 -13.55 8.58 -7.36
CA ALA A 42 -12.52 9.62 -7.43
C ALA A 42 -11.15 9.04 -7.81
N PHE A 43 -10.80 7.79 -7.44
CA PHE A 43 -9.57 7.16 -7.91
C PHE A 43 -9.66 6.65 -9.34
N GLU A 44 -10.83 6.17 -9.77
CA GLU A 44 -11.05 5.66 -11.13
C GLU A 44 -10.92 6.72 -12.24
N HIS A 45 -11.09 8.01 -11.91
CA HIS A 45 -10.97 9.11 -12.88
C HIS A 45 -9.55 9.68 -13.00
N PHE A 46 -8.59 9.13 -12.26
CA PHE A 46 -7.21 9.61 -12.26
C PHE A 46 -6.24 8.47 -12.59
N SER A 47 -5.06 8.84 -13.05
CA SER A 47 -3.92 7.93 -13.12
C SER A 47 -2.81 8.50 -12.25
N PHE A 48 -2.19 7.65 -11.44
CA PHE A 48 -1.14 8.03 -10.50
C PHE A 48 0.17 7.34 -10.86
N ASP A 49 1.29 8.06 -10.73
CA ASP A 49 2.61 7.46 -10.91
C ASP A 49 2.91 6.40 -9.87
N ARG A 50 2.56 6.68 -8.59
CA ARG A 50 2.88 5.84 -7.45
C ARG A 50 1.75 5.79 -6.44
N LEU A 51 1.50 4.59 -5.90
CA LEU A 51 0.69 4.35 -4.73
C LEU A 51 1.58 3.86 -3.59
N PHE A 52 1.47 4.51 -2.42
CA PHE A 52 2.00 3.99 -1.17
C PHE A 52 0.83 3.52 -0.32
N MET A 53 0.84 2.24 0.09
CA MET A 53 -0.22 1.71 0.93
C MET A 53 0.31 0.69 1.94
N GLY A 54 -0.43 0.52 3.04
CA GLY A 54 -0.19 -0.54 4.01
C GLY A 54 -1.16 -1.73 3.83
N THR A 55 -0.98 -2.77 4.63
CA THR A 55 -1.85 -3.96 4.64
C THR A 55 -1.93 -4.61 6.02
N ASP A 56 -2.96 -5.46 6.22
CA ASP A 56 -3.06 -6.32 7.40
C ASP A 56 -2.41 -7.69 7.18
N GLY A 57 -2.27 -8.13 5.93
CA GLY A 57 -1.69 -9.43 5.59
C GLY A 57 -1.16 -9.51 4.16
N ILE A 58 -0.12 -10.34 4.00
CA ILE A 58 0.48 -10.71 2.72
C ILE A 58 0.55 -12.24 2.67
N ASP A 59 -0.14 -12.82 1.70
CA ASP A 59 -0.16 -14.26 1.44
C ASP A 59 0.38 -14.54 0.04
N LEU A 60 1.30 -15.49 -0.10
CA LEU A 60 1.96 -15.79 -1.37
C LEU A 60 1.01 -16.24 -2.49
N ASN A 61 -0.18 -16.72 -2.12
CA ASN A 61 -1.18 -17.22 -3.06
C ASN A 61 -2.35 -16.26 -3.20
N ALA A 62 -2.87 -15.72 -2.09
CA ALA A 62 -4.07 -14.88 -2.08
C ALA A 62 -3.77 -13.41 -2.39
N GLY A 63 -2.54 -12.93 -2.18
CA GLY A 63 -2.18 -11.54 -2.43
C GLY A 63 -2.14 -10.67 -1.16
N VAL A 64 -2.45 -9.39 -1.36
CA VAL A 64 -2.58 -8.40 -0.29
C VAL A 64 -3.96 -8.49 0.31
N THR A 65 -4.05 -8.74 1.62
CA THR A 65 -5.33 -9.01 2.30
C THR A 65 -5.58 -8.09 3.50
N THR A 66 -6.85 -7.83 3.80
CA THR A 66 -7.26 -6.96 4.91
C THR A 66 -8.51 -7.44 5.63
N TYR A 67 -8.64 -7.10 6.92
CA TYR A 67 -9.88 -7.27 7.68
C TYR A 67 -10.85 -6.10 7.47
N ASN A 68 -10.43 -5.05 6.78
CA ASN A 68 -11.28 -3.89 6.53
C ASN A 68 -12.32 -4.22 5.45
N GLU A 69 -13.60 -4.18 5.80
CA GLU A 69 -14.70 -4.46 4.87
C GLU A 69 -14.84 -3.38 3.78
N VAL A 70 -14.33 -2.16 4.03
CA VAL A 70 -14.34 -1.04 3.08
C VAL A 70 -13.03 -0.95 2.28
N TYR A 71 -12.49 -2.10 1.86
CA TYR A 71 -11.21 -2.20 1.14
C TYR A 71 -11.29 -1.82 -0.35
N THR A 72 -12.48 -1.65 -0.88
CA THR A 72 -12.75 -1.32 -2.30
C THR A 72 -12.05 -0.04 -2.74
N VAL A 73 -11.90 0.94 -1.86
CA VAL A 73 -11.12 2.16 -2.14
C VAL A 73 -9.64 1.86 -2.35
N SER A 74 -9.04 0.96 -1.56
CA SER A 74 -7.65 0.52 -1.76
C SER A 74 -7.50 -0.24 -3.08
N LYS A 75 -8.49 -1.04 -3.47
CA LYS A 75 -8.51 -1.72 -4.76
C LYS A 75 -8.57 -0.71 -5.92
N ALA A 76 -9.42 0.33 -5.82
CA ALA A 76 -9.48 1.40 -6.80
C ALA A 76 -8.15 2.15 -6.91
N MET A 77 -7.47 2.41 -5.78
CA MET A 77 -6.12 2.98 -5.78
C MET A 77 -5.11 2.10 -6.51
N CYS A 78 -5.09 0.79 -6.26
CA CYS A 78 -4.18 -0.14 -6.94
C CYS A 78 -4.39 -0.10 -8.46
N ASN A 79 -5.65 -0.08 -8.91
CA ASN A 79 -5.97 -0.06 -10.35
C ASN A 79 -5.60 1.27 -11.02
N ALA A 80 -5.60 2.38 -10.28
CA ALA A 80 -5.30 3.71 -10.80
C ALA A 80 -3.79 4.03 -10.82
N ALA A 81 -2.96 3.23 -10.15
CA ALA A 81 -1.53 3.48 -10.01
C ALA A 81 -0.69 2.68 -11.01
N ARG A 82 0.36 3.31 -11.54
CA ARG A 82 1.36 2.66 -12.39
C ARG A 82 2.36 1.84 -11.60
N GLU A 83 2.72 2.28 -10.41
CA GLU A 83 3.63 1.60 -9.49
C GLU A 83 2.97 1.48 -8.11
N VAL A 84 2.76 0.27 -7.62
CA VAL A 84 2.19 -0.04 -6.30
C VAL A 84 3.31 -0.42 -5.34
N ILE A 85 3.48 0.41 -4.32
CA ILE A 85 4.49 0.28 -3.27
C ILE A 85 3.77 -0.07 -1.97
N LEU A 86 3.96 -1.30 -1.54
CA LEU A 86 3.38 -1.83 -0.32
C LEU A 86 4.36 -1.70 0.84
N MET A 87 3.91 -1.13 1.95
CA MET A 87 4.70 -1.00 3.18
C MET A 87 4.09 -1.90 4.25
N ALA A 88 4.86 -2.87 4.73
CA ALA A 88 4.40 -3.84 5.70
C ALA A 88 5.55 -4.32 6.58
N ASP A 89 5.31 -4.39 7.89
CA ASP A 89 6.25 -5.07 8.78
C ASP A 89 6.25 -6.60 8.55
N SER A 90 7.32 -7.24 8.99
CA SER A 90 7.54 -8.68 8.87
C SER A 90 6.44 -9.53 9.51
N SER A 91 5.68 -8.97 10.47
CA SER A 91 4.57 -9.68 11.10
C SER A 91 3.36 -9.87 10.18
N LYS A 92 3.28 -9.16 9.03
CA LYS A 92 2.18 -9.25 8.06
C LYS A 92 2.31 -10.41 7.08
N PHE A 93 3.51 -10.97 6.91
CA PHE A 93 3.74 -12.07 5.96
C PHE A 93 3.15 -13.38 6.51
N GLY A 94 2.52 -14.15 5.62
CA GLY A 94 1.82 -15.40 5.96
C GLY A 94 0.46 -15.18 6.62
N ARG A 95 0.01 -13.93 6.78
CA ARG A 95 -1.34 -13.62 7.26
C ARG A 95 -2.31 -13.56 6.10
N LYS A 96 -3.39 -14.33 6.25
CA LYS A 96 -4.51 -14.35 5.31
C LYS A 96 -5.76 -13.80 5.96
N SER A 97 -6.15 -12.61 5.55
CA SER A 97 -7.41 -11.97 5.96
C SER A 97 -8.54 -12.27 4.96
N PRO A 98 -9.82 -12.08 5.34
CA PRO A 98 -10.97 -12.47 4.50
C PRO A 98 -11.09 -11.70 3.19
N ASN A 99 -10.66 -10.44 3.14
CA ASN A 99 -10.80 -9.59 1.97
C ASN A 99 -9.48 -9.51 1.20
N ILE A 100 -9.54 -9.69 -0.12
CA ILE A 100 -8.39 -9.57 -1.03
C ILE A 100 -8.45 -8.19 -1.69
N VAL A 101 -7.43 -7.38 -1.49
CA VAL A 101 -7.31 -6.04 -2.09
C VAL A 101 -6.85 -6.15 -3.54
N CYS A 102 -5.70 -6.80 -3.74
CA CYS A 102 -5.10 -7.10 -5.03
C CYS A 102 -4.22 -8.35 -4.93
N GLY A 103 -3.93 -8.98 -6.06
CA GLY A 103 -2.93 -10.04 -6.12
C GLY A 103 -1.52 -9.49 -5.99
N LEU A 104 -0.56 -10.37 -5.65
CA LEU A 104 0.86 -9.98 -5.52
C LEU A 104 1.45 -9.51 -6.84
N GLU A 105 0.93 -9.97 -7.98
CA GLU A 105 1.30 -9.52 -9.31
C GLU A 105 0.97 -8.06 -9.60
N SER A 106 0.08 -7.45 -8.79
CA SER A 106 -0.22 -6.02 -8.87
C SER A 106 0.68 -5.17 -7.96
N VAL A 107 1.65 -5.77 -7.26
CA VAL A 107 2.57 -5.09 -6.34
C VAL A 107 3.97 -5.07 -6.94
N ASP A 108 4.48 -3.87 -7.20
CA ASP A 108 5.80 -3.70 -7.80
C ASP A 108 6.91 -3.75 -6.75
N THR A 109 6.70 -3.09 -5.61
CA THR A 109 7.69 -3.00 -4.53
C THR A 109 7.06 -3.27 -3.17
N ILE A 110 7.76 -4.04 -2.33
CA ILE A 110 7.46 -4.22 -0.90
C ILE A 110 8.60 -3.62 -0.08
N ILE A 111 8.25 -2.76 0.88
CA ILE A 111 9.15 -2.22 1.89
C ILE A 111 8.82 -2.88 3.23
N THR A 112 9.80 -3.54 3.85
CA THR A 112 9.65 -4.29 5.11
C THR A 112 10.84 -4.08 6.04
N ASP A 113 10.68 -4.41 7.32
CA ASP A 113 11.82 -4.58 8.24
C ASP A 113 12.55 -5.92 8.00
N SER A 114 13.71 -6.06 8.65
CA SER A 114 14.62 -7.21 8.56
C SER A 114 14.10 -8.52 9.16
N GLY A 115 12.90 -8.53 9.75
CA GLY A 115 12.28 -9.75 10.30
C GLY A 115 11.66 -10.67 9.24
N ILE A 116 11.62 -10.27 7.97
CA ILE A 116 11.06 -11.09 6.88
C ILE A 116 11.86 -12.39 6.71
N SER A 117 11.17 -13.52 6.52
CA SER A 117 11.86 -14.80 6.32
C SER A 117 12.49 -14.88 4.93
N HIS A 118 13.60 -15.63 4.84
CA HIS A 118 14.28 -15.88 3.56
C HIS A 118 13.37 -16.58 2.53
N GLU A 119 12.47 -17.44 3.00
CA GLU A 119 11.44 -18.09 2.17
C GLU A 119 10.53 -17.05 1.50
N PHE A 120 10.00 -16.09 2.27
CA PHE A 120 9.17 -15.02 1.72
C PHE A 120 9.95 -14.11 0.77
N LEU A 121 11.18 -13.72 1.12
CA LEU A 121 12.04 -12.93 0.25
C LEU A 121 12.25 -13.59 -1.11
N THR A 122 12.55 -14.89 -1.10
CA THR A 122 12.79 -15.68 -2.32
C THR A 122 11.52 -15.75 -3.16
N ALA A 123 10.39 -16.13 -2.56
CA ALA A 123 9.12 -16.26 -3.26
C ALA A 123 8.62 -14.94 -3.86
N LEU A 124 8.84 -13.81 -3.18
CA LEU A 124 8.50 -12.48 -3.69
C LEU A 124 9.37 -12.08 -4.90
N ARG A 125 10.68 -12.32 -4.82
CA ARG A 125 11.61 -12.05 -5.92
C ARG A 125 11.31 -12.92 -7.15
N GLU A 126 10.97 -14.19 -6.95
CA GLU A 126 10.54 -15.10 -8.03
C GLU A 126 9.26 -14.62 -8.72
N LYS A 127 8.37 -13.92 -7.99
CA LYS A 127 7.17 -13.28 -8.54
C LYS A 127 7.45 -11.93 -9.20
N GLY A 128 8.71 -11.49 -9.26
CA GLY A 128 9.10 -10.21 -9.84
C GLY A 128 8.89 -9.00 -8.94
N VAL A 129 8.56 -9.21 -7.65
CA VAL A 129 8.36 -8.12 -6.70
C VAL A 129 9.72 -7.64 -6.18
N LYS A 130 9.98 -6.34 -6.28
CA LYS A 130 11.16 -5.72 -5.66
C LYS A 130 10.94 -5.69 -4.14
N VAL A 131 11.91 -6.17 -3.37
CA VAL A 131 11.84 -6.10 -1.90
C VAL A 131 12.95 -5.21 -1.38
N ILE A 132 12.58 -4.17 -0.62
CA ILE A 132 13.48 -3.28 0.10
C ILE A 132 13.37 -3.63 1.58
N VAL A 133 14.47 -4.13 2.15
CA VAL A 133 14.58 -4.41 3.58
C VAL A 133 15.20 -3.18 4.25
N THR A 134 14.49 -2.61 5.22
CA THR A 134 14.96 -1.44 5.96
C THR A 134 15.89 -1.88 7.09
N GLY A 135 16.99 -1.13 7.29
CA GLY A 135 17.98 -1.41 8.34
C GLY A 135 19.09 -2.38 7.96
N GLU A 136 19.10 -2.91 6.73
CA GLU A 136 20.30 -3.53 6.13
C GLU A 136 21.09 -2.42 5.41
N GLU A 137 22.38 -2.29 5.72
CA GLU A 137 23.28 -1.44 4.92
C GLU A 137 23.38 -2.05 3.52
N ASP A 138 23.17 -1.24 2.48
CA ASP A 138 23.33 -1.65 1.09
C ASP A 138 24.81 -2.04 0.85
N GLU A 139 25.14 -3.32 0.98
CA GLU A 139 26.47 -3.85 0.59
C GLU A 139 26.72 -3.70 -0.92
N SER A 140 25.70 -3.33 -1.71
CA SER A 140 25.77 -3.09 -3.14
C SER A 140 26.30 -1.69 -3.54
N ALA A 141 26.55 -0.79 -2.57
CA ALA A 141 27.05 0.56 -2.83
C ALA A 141 28.60 0.69 -2.77
N ASN A 142 29.32 -0.44 -2.63
CA ASN A 142 30.78 -0.46 -2.42
C ASN A 142 31.60 -1.05 -3.58
N ASP A 143 31.03 -1.15 -4.78
CA ASP A 143 31.75 -1.58 -6.01
C ASP A 143 31.68 -0.51 -7.12
#